data_AF-A0A0W8E959-F1
#
_entry.id   AF-A0A0W8E959-F1
#
_cell.length_a   1.000
_cell.length_b   1.000
_cell.length_c   1.000
_cell.angle_alpha   90.00
_cell.angle_beta   90.00
_cell.angle_gamma   90.00
#
_symmetry.space_group_name_H-M   'P 1'
#
loop_
_entity.id
_entity.type
_entity.pdbx_description
1 polymer ?
#
loop_
_entity_poly.entity_id
_entity_poly.type
_entity_poly.pdbx_seq_one_letter_code
_entity_poly.pdbx_strand_id
1 'polypeptide(L)'
;MSGITGLFRYYCYLSDDAYKFQPVLDRLKAAEYQYLAPENAIKEQSRGRQGNFFYELEQQKTKILVLQMLGEELSVPDSLVSLADIEAKGLAQDELLGQTSVVLSTKLSWADLIDSVQSLSNRRIENFLHIQAGQLARFVPAAHHVYYACLPDNYDRNSARLLSYSLPLIEARYIETRMISNLLRDRSRIIEQERAELDRKLSQILHTHMVKEQSGLKLVEELEEQIQELSSAYGMIAGNSSMVGEGRSRLEGSLKSFMSQLRTEPALKLDQDTVEIISSPFLNRLKSMAALNEMLKNSRDSHQAAIDVVRSRIDIMNSRANISTQEKIRDLMELNTSIQKQSLVFQFAAGLIEFIVLAYYSHSLWKSLAYNAYNNVPSMVQLIMVMLFSGLTTYLTHIVAEYLQGDTHAKKKIFLAGIPLFLLLLVVLIGTVLLGGGTH
;
A
#
# COMPACT_ATOMS: atom_id res chain seq x y z
N MET A 1 66.35 -15.92 -15.42
CA MET A 1 65.48 -14.73 -15.34
C MET A 1 65.60 -14.21 -13.94
N SER A 2 65.95 -12.94 -13.76
CA SER A 2 65.95 -12.31 -12.44
C SER A 2 64.53 -12.33 -11.89
N GLY A 3 64.37 -12.77 -10.65
CA GLY A 3 63.05 -12.77 -10.03
C GLY A 3 62.58 -11.34 -9.76
N ILE A 4 61.26 -11.14 -9.72
CA ILE A 4 60.62 -9.83 -9.54
C ILE A 4 59.81 -9.88 -8.25
N THR A 5 59.87 -8.79 -7.49
CA THR A 5 58.98 -8.54 -6.36
C THR A 5 58.20 -7.27 -6.64
N GLY A 6 56.93 -7.24 -6.26
CA GLY A 6 56.04 -6.14 -6.59
C GLY A 6 54.94 -5.92 -5.57
N LEU A 7 54.49 -4.68 -5.50
CA LEU A 7 53.32 -4.27 -4.75
C LEU A 7 52.37 -3.51 -5.68
N PHE A 8 51.12 -3.96 -5.73
CA PHE A 8 50.03 -3.23 -6.37
C PHE A 8 49.04 -2.74 -5.33
N ARG A 9 48.55 -1.52 -5.47
CA ARG A 9 47.58 -0.91 -4.57
C ARG A 9 46.38 -0.36 -5.33
N TYR A 10 45.25 -1.00 -5.06
CA TYR A 10 43.85 -0.75 -5.33
C TYR A 10 43.22 0.37 -4.52
N TYR A 11 42.88 1.54 -5.03
CA TYR A 11 41.95 2.45 -4.31
C TYR A 11 40.68 2.63 -5.13
N CYS A 12 39.57 2.09 -4.65
CA CYS A 12 38.27 2.22 -5.28
C CYS A 12 37.48 3.34 -4.58
N TYR A 13 36.99 4.32 -5.35
CA TYR A 13 36.26 5.48 -4.83
C TYR A 13 35.18 5.93 -5.81
N LEU A 14 34.22 6.74 -5.34
CA LEU A 14 33.14 7.24 -6.19
C LEU A 14 33.65 8.30 -7.17
N SER A 15 33.16 8.27 -8.40
CA SER A 15 33.56 9.24 -9.44
C SER A 15 33.27 10.69 -9.03
N ASP A 16 32.20 10.91 -8.28
CA ASP A 16 31.79 12.21 -7.76
C ASP A 16 32.79 12.76 -6.71
N ASP A 17 33.59 11.89 -6.09
CA ASP A 17 34.59 12.22 -5.07
C ASP A 17 36.01 12.37 -5.64
N ALA A 18 36.19 12.31 -6.97
CA ALA A 18 37.51 12.34 -7.60
C ALA A 18 38.36 13.57 -7.24
N TYR A 19 37.73 14.72 -6.99
CA TYR A 19 38.44 15.93 -6.58
C TYR A 19 39.16 15.77 -5.24
N LYS A 20 38.67 14.89 -4.35
CA LYS A 20 39.27 14.60 -3.04
C LYS A 20 40.57 13.82 -3.15
N PHE A 21 40.79 13.13 -4.27
CA PHE A 21 42.00 12.36 -4.53
C PHE A 21 43.15 13.19 -5.13
N GLN A 22 42.89 14.43 -5.57
CA GLN A 22 43.91 15.29 -6.16
C GLN A 22 45.15 15.51 -5.25
N PRO A 23 45.02 15.74 -3.93
CA PRO A 23 46.16 15.86 -3.03
C PRO A 23 47.04 14.59 -2.98
N VAL A 24 46.43 13.42 -3.12
CA VAL A 24 47.14 12.13 -3.16
C VAL A 24 47.92 12.00 -4.46
N LEU A 25 47.30 12.34 -5.60
CA LEU A 25 47.96 12.31 -6.90
C LEU A 25 49.18 13.26 -6.95
N ASP A 26 49.06 14.45 -6.35
CA ASP A 26 50.16 15.41 -6.32
C ASP A 26 51.31 14.95 -5.41
N ARG A 27 50.99 14.30 -4.28
CA ARG A 27 52.01 13.66 -3.41
C ARG A 27 52.70 12.48 -4.07
N LEU A 28 51.96 11.66 -4.83
CA LEU A 28 52.55 10.56 -5.59
C LEU A 28 53.55 11.07 -6.64
N LYS A 29 53.21 12.15 -7.35
CA LYS A 29 54.15 12.81 -8.28
C LYS A 29 55.38 13.36 -7.55
N ALA A 30 55.18 13.97 -6.37
CA ALA A 30 56.29 14.47 -5.55
C ALA A 30 57.19 13.35 -5.01
N ALA A 31 56.64 12.15 -4.80
CA ALA A 31 57.36 10.93 -4.44
C ALA A 31 57.90 10.17 -5.67
N GLU A 32 58.05 10.85 -6.81
CA GLU A 32 58.62 10.33 -8.05
C GLU A 32 57.83 9.20 -8.74
N TYR A 33 56.55 9.00 -8.39
CA TYR A 33 55.69 8.08 -9.14
C TYR A 33 55.36 8.68 -10.51
N GLN A 34 55.49 7.87 -11.55
CA GLN A 34 55.19 8.28 -12.92
C GLN A 34 53.72 8.02 -13.26
N TYR A 35 53.01 9.06 -13.68
CA TYR A 35 51.65 8.91 -14.22
C TYR A 35 51.71 8.28 -15.60
N LEU A 36 50.93 7.21 -15.82
CA LEU A 36 50.76 6.58 -17.12
C LEU A 36 49.29 6.63 -17.53
N ALA A 37 49.02 6.79 -18.83
CA ALA A 37 47.69 6.48 -19.35
C ALA A 37 47.45 4.96 -19.23
N PRO A 38 46.22 4.49 -18.94
CA PRO A 38 45.93 3.06 -18.72
C PRO A 38 46.43 2.12 -19.82
N GLU A 39 46.28 2.52 -21.08
CA GLU A 39 46.76 1.73 -22.23
C GLU A 39 48.28 1.62 -22.28
N ASN A 40 48.97 2.67 -21.84
CA ASN A 40 50.42 2.70 -21.78
C ASN A 40 50.95 1.94 -20.58
N ALA A 41 50.25 1.98 -19.44
CA ALA A 41 50.57 1.18 -18.26
C ALA A 41 50.63 -0.31 -18.61
N ILE A 42 49.60 -0.85 -19.28
CA ILE A 42 49.54 -2.26 -19.67
C ILE A 42 50.70 -2.62 -20.62
N LYS A 43 51.00 -1.75 -21.59
CA LYS A 43 52.09 -1.97 -22.57
C LYS A 43 53.47 -1.95 -21.92
N GLU A 44 53.73 -0.99 -21.04
CA GLU A 44 55.03 -0.84 -20.36
C GLU A 44 55.26 -1.96 -19.33
N GLN A 45 54.20 -2.43 -18.66
CA GLN A 45 54.28 -3.56 -17.72
C GLN A 45 54.49 -4.90 -18.42
N SER A 46 53.84 -5.09 -19.58
CA SER A 46 54.05 -6.29 -20.41
C SER A 46 55.50 -6.40 -20.90
N ARG A 47 56.25 -5.29 -20.87
CA ARG A 47 57.69 -5.24 -21.19
C ARG A 47 58.59 -5.44 -19.97
N GLY A 48 58.01 -5.66 -18.78
CA GLY A 48 58.76 -5.86 -17.54
C GLY A 48 59.43 -4.60 -17.00
N ARG A 49 58.93 -3.41 -17.37
CA ARG A 49 59.50 -2.15 -16.89
C ARG A 49 59.38 -2.05 -15.37
N GLN A 50 60.52 -1.91 -14.70
CA GLN A 50 60.61 -1.69 -13.25
C GLN A 50 60.38 -0.21 -12.94
N GLY A 51 59.90 0.06 -11.72
CA GLY A 51 59.63 1.42 -11.24
C GLY A 51 58.25 1.58 -10.60
N ASN A 52 57.98 2.83 -10.24
CA ASN A 52 56.80 3.24 -9.50
C ASN A 52 55.86 4.00 -10.44
N PHE A 53 54.66 3.46 -10.67
CA PHE A 53 53.68 4.01 -11.61
C PHE A 53 52.32 4.15 -10.97
N PHE A 54 51.53 5.10 -11.47
CA PHE A 54 50.12 5.18 -11.16
C PHE A 54 49.27 5.59 -12.35
N TYR A 55 48.01 5.14 -12.33
CA TYR A 55 47.01 5.46 -13.34
C TYR A 55 45.60 5.24 -12.78
N GLU A 56 44.60 5.77 -13.48
CA GLU A 56 43.21 5.68 -13.06
C GLU A 56 42.41 4.85 -14.07
N LEU A 57 41.62 3.91 -13.56
CA LEU A 57 40.61 3.18 -14.32
C LEU A 57 39.23 3.69 -13.93
N GLU A 58 38.28 3.55 -14.84
CA GLU A 58 36.89 3.95 -14.63
C GLU A 58 35.95 2.80 -14.95
N GLN A 59 35.01 2.56 -14.04
CA GLN A 59 33.96 1.57 -14.19
C GLN A 59 32.63 2.17 -13.72
N GLN A 60 31.80 2.59 -14.67
CA GLN A 60 30.48 3.18 -14.43
C GLN A 60 30.53 4.43 -13.53
N LYS A 61 30.33 4.27 -12.22
CA LYS A 61 30.36 5.36 -11.22
C LYS A 61 31.53 5.23 -10.25
N THR A 62 32.40 4.25 -10.46
CA THR A 62 33.55 3.97 -9.60
C THR A 62 34.82 4.30 -10.37
N LYS A 63 35.70 5.08 -9.74
CA LYS A 63 37.08 5.26 -10.19
C LYS A 63 38.01 4.41 -9.36
N ILE A 64 39.08 3.95 -9.99
CA ILE A 64 40.05 3.06 -9.38
C ILE A 64 41.44 3.66 -9.63
N LEU A 65 42.08 4.17 -8.58
CA LEU A 65 43.48 4.54 -8.64
C LEU A 65 44.31 3.27 -8.43
N VAL A 66 45.11 2.94 -9.45
CA VAL A 66 46.03 1.80 -9.41
C VAL A 66 47.44 2.33 -9.21
N LEU A 67 48.06 1.95 -8.09
CA LEU A 67 49.48 2.15 -7.86
C LEU A 67 50.23 0.85 -8.09
N GLN A 68 51.44 0.98 -8.60
CA GLN A 68 52.34 -0.13 -8.86
C GLN A 68 53.74 0.23 -8.43
N MET A 69 54.39 -0.70 -7.76
CA MET A 69 55.83 -0.69 -7.49
C MET A 69 56.40 -2.05 -7.89
N LEU A 70 57.35 -2.07 -8.82
CA LEU A 70 58.05 -3.28 -9.27
C LEU A 70 59.56 -3.09 -9.18
N GLY A 71 60.26 -4.05 -8.58
CA GLY A 71 61.72 -4.06 -8.52
C GLY A 71 62.28 -5.42 -8.07
N GLU A 72 63.55 -5.66 -8.37
CA GLU A 72 64.21 -6.92 -7.97
C GLU A 72 64.55 -6.95 -6.47
N GLU A 73 64.82 -5.80 -5.86
CA GLU A 73 65.20 -5.65 -4.44
C GLU A 73 64.11 -4.95 -3.62
N LEU A 74 62.87 -4.95 -4.11
CA LEU A 74 61.77 -4.25 -3.45
C LEU A 74 61.39 -4.92 -2.12
N SER A 75 61.55 -4.20 -1.02
CA SER A 75 61.01 -4.57 0.29
C SER A 75 59.54 -4.15 0.37
N VAL A 76 58.65 -5.16 0.39
CA VAL A 76 57.18 -4.96 0.47
C VAL A 76 56.76 -4.23 1.76
N PRO A 77 57.29 -4.58 2.96
CA PRO A 77 56.96 -3.84 4.19
C PRO A 77 57.35 -2.37 4.12
N ASP A 78 58.56 -2.04 3.63
CA ASP A 78 59.01 -0.65 3.55
C ASP A 78 58.19 0.16 2.54
N SER A 79 57.80 -0.48 1.43
CA SER A 79 56.92 0.10 0.42
C SER A 79 55.53 0.42 0.99
N LEU A 80 54.98 -0.45 1.83
CA LEU A 80 53.72 -0.21 2.52
C LEU A 80 53.82 0.92 3.55
N VAL A 81 54.93 1.02 4.29
CA VAL A 81 55.17 2.14 5.23
C VAL A 81 55.27 3.47 4.48
N SER A 82 55.99 3.50 3.36
CA SER A 82 56.09 4.69 2.51
C SER A 82 54.72 5.11 1.96
N LEU A 83 53.88 4.16 1.52
CA LEU A 83 52.52 4.46 1.10
C LEU A 83 51.65 4.96 2.24
N ALA A 84 51.78 4.38 3.44
CA ALA A 84 50.99 4.78 4.59
C ALA A 84 51.23 6.26 4.97
N ASP A 85 52.45 6.78 4.81
CA ASP A 85 52.71 8.22 5.04
C ASP A 85 52.05 9.12 3.99
N ILE A 86 51.96 8.66 2.75
CA ILE A 86 51.25 9.36 1.66
C ILE A 86 49.74 9.33 1.92
N GLU A 87 49.21 8.17 2.33
CA GLU A 87 47.80 7.95 2.67
C GLU A 87 47.37 8.83 3.85
N ALA A 88 48.13 8.81 4.96
CA ALA A 88 47.77 9.51 6.21
C ALA A 88 47.61 11.03 6.07
N LYS A 89 48.20 11.63 5.03
CA LYS A 89 48.23 13.08 4.81
C LYS A 89 47.38 13.54 3.62
N GLY A 90 46.65 12.63 2.97
CA GLY A 90 45.89 12.94 1.76
C GLY A 90 44.64 12.12 1.53
N LEU A 91 44.41 11.04 2.28
CA LEU A 91 43.34 10.09 2.00
C LEU A 91 42.61 9.70 3.29
N ALA A 92 41.35 10.12 3.41
CA ALA A 92 40.49 9.67 4.51
C ALA A 92 39.93 8.27 4.19
N GLN A 93 40.00 7.33 5.15
CA GLN A 93 39.53 5.96 4.92
C GLN A 93 38.03 5.88 4.59
N ASP A 94 37.28 6.85 5.07
CA ASP A 94 35.84 7.06 4.91
C ASP A 94 35.47 7.54 3.49
N GLU A 95 36.44 7.96 2.67
CA GLU A 95 36.25 8.36 1.28
C GLU A 95 36.47 7.20 0.29
N LEU A 96 36.92 6.04 0.78
CA LEU A 96 37.14 4.84 -0.04
C LEU A 96 35.93 3.90 0.01
N LEU A 97 35.58 3.35 -1.15
CA LEU A 97 34.70 2.17 -1.22
C LEU A 97 35.46 0.92 -0.76
N GLY A 98 36.74 0.84 -1.12
CA GLY A 98 37.62 -0.22 -0.66
C GLY A 98 39.05 -0.07 -1.17
N GLN A 99 39.92 -0.84 -0.54
CA GLN A 99 41.34 -0.87 -0.76
C GLN A 99 41.80 -2.31 -0.99
N THR A 100 42.65 -2.51 -2.00
CA THR A 100 43.18 -3.84 -2.32
C THR A 100 44.69 -3.76 -2.45
N SER A 101 45.41 -4.68 -1.82
CA SER A 101 46.86 -4.78 -1.96
C SER A 101 47.20 -6.10 -2.60
N VAL A 102 48.05 -6.11 -3.63
CA VAL A 102 48.58 -7.35 -4.18
C VAL A 102 50.07 -7.39 -3.99
N VAL A 103 50.53 -8.40 -3.27
CA VAL A 103 51.95 -8.72 -3.12
C VAL A 103 52.31 -9.75 -4.18
N LEU A 104 53.16 -9.34 -5.11
CA LEU A 104 53.69 -10.15 -6.20
C LEU A 104 55.10 -10.61 -5.85
N SER A 105 55.40 -11.89 -6.04
CA SER A 105 56.78 -12.39 -6.04
C SER A 105 56.94 -13.48 -7.08
N THR A 106 58.12 -13.55 -7.70
CA THR A 106 58.57 -14.75 -8.45
C THR A 106 59.81 -15.39 -7.83
N LYS A 107 60.28 -14.86 -6.68
CA LYS A 107 61.48 -15.33 -5.95
C LYS A 107 61.14 -16.24 -4.78
N LEU A 108 60.06 -15.94 -4.07
CA LEU A 108 59.70 -16.61 -2.83
C LEU A 108 59.01 -17.95 -3.11
N SER A 109 59.12 -18.89 -2.18
CA SER A 109 58.22 -20.05 -2.20
C SER A 109 56.79 -19.60 -1.88
N TRP A 110 55.79 -20.38 -2.29
CA TRP A 110 54.40 -20.08 -1.99
C TRP A 110 54.14 -19.97 -0.48
N ALA A 111 54.75 -20.84 0.33
CA ALA A 111 54.62 -20.80 1.78
C ALA A 111 55.16 -19.49 2.37
N ASP A 112 56.36 -19.07 1.94
CA ASP A 112 56.98 -17.84 2.43
C ASP A 112 56.20 -16.59 2.02
N LEU A 113 55.64 -16.57 0.80
CA LEU A 113 54.82 -15.47 0.32
C LEU A 113 53.51 -15.37 1.12
N ILE A 114 52.87 -16.51 1.39
CA ILE A 114 51.66 -16.57 2.21
C ILE A 114 51.95 -16.09 3.62
N ASP A 115 53.03 -16.55 4.26
CA ASP A 115 53.39 -16.14 5.61
C ASP A 115 53.69 -14.64 5.69
N SER A 116 54.36 -14.10 4.66
CA SER A 116 54.57 -12.65 4.53
C SER A 116 53.24 -11.88 4.47
N VAL A 117 52.30 -12.28 3.60
CA VAL A 117 51.00 -11.60 3.48
C VAL A 117 50.11 -11.83 4.71
N GLN A 118 50.21 -12.99 5.36
CA GLN A 118 49.51 -13.27 6.62
C GLN A 118 50.01 -12.36 7.75
N SER A 119 51.32 -12.15 7.85
CA SER A 119 51.91 -11.23 8.84
C SER A 119 51.44 -9.79 8.63
N LEU A 120 51.24 -9.37 7.37
CA LEU A 120 50.75 -8.03 7.02
C LEU A 120 49.25 -7.87 7.25
N SER A 121 48.47 -8.93 7.00
CA SER A 121 47.00 -8.90 7.10
C SER A 121 46.45 -9.30 8.48
N ASN A 122 47.26 -9.91 9.35
CA ASN A 122 46.83 -10.49 10.63
C ASN A 122 45.62 -11.46 10.50
N ARG A 123 45.45 -12.13 9.35
CA ARG A 123 44.38 -13.09 9.09
C ARG A 123 44.88 -14.30 8.30
N ARG A 124 44.12 -15.40 8.40
CA ARG A 124 44.33 -16.61 7.58
C ARG A 124 43.72 -16.43 6.18
N ILE A 125 44.17 -17.25 5.24
CA ILE A 125 43.68 -17.31 3.85
C ILE A 125 42.16 -17.50 3.86
N GLU A 126 41.45 -16.68 3.10
CA GLU A 126 40.00 -16.81 2.94
C GLU A 126 39.68 -17.68 1.71
N ASN A 127 40.33 -17.40 0.57
CA ASN A 127 40.09 -18.13 -0.68
C ASN A 127 41.39 -18.35 -1.46
N PHE A 128 41.55 -19.55 -2.02
CA PHE A 128 42.54 -19.82 -3.06
C PHE A 128 41.91 -19.56 -4.43
N LEU A 129 42.64 -18.84 -5.29
CA LEU A 129 42.28 -18.57 -6.67
C LEU A 129 43.39 -19.15 -7.55
N HIS A 130 43.05 -20.11 -8.40
CA HIS A 130 44.01 -20.63 -9.36
C HIS A 130 44.16 -19.65 -10.54
N ILE A 131 45.39 -19.27 -10.85
CA ILE A 131 45.71 -18.54 -12.09
C ILE A 131 46.26 -19.53 -13.11
N GLN A 132 46.24 -19.16 -14.39
CA GLN A 132 46.61 -20.07 -15.49
C GLN A 132 48.05 -20.63 -15.35
N ALA A 133 48.98 -19.81 -14.83
CA ALA A 133 50.39 -20.12 -14.59
C ALA A 133 50.84 -19.51 -13.25
N GLY A 134 50.55 -20.22 -12.14
CA GLY A 134 50.91 -19.84 -10.78
C GLY A 134 49.75 -19.90 -9.78
N GLN A 135 49.87 -19.17 -8.68
CA GLN A 135 48.91 -19.20 -7.56
C GLN A 135 48.50 -17.78 -7.12
N LEU A 136 47.22 -17.60 -6.76
CA LEU A 136 46.68 -16.38 -6.19
C LEU A 136 45.89 -16.74 -4.91
N ALA A 137 46.08 -16.01 -3.82
CA ALA A 137 45.31 -16.20 -2.59
C ALA A 137 44.77 -14.88 -2.10
N ARG A 138 43.54 -14.90 -1.61
CA ARG A 138 42.81 -13.73 -1.12
C ARG A 138 42.69 -13.76 0.39
N PHE A 139 42.95 -12.62 1.03
CA PHE A 139 42.86 -12.39 2.46
C PHE A 139 42.00 -11.16 2.71
N VAL A 140 41.03 -11.26 3.62
CA VAL A 140 40.15 -10.13 3.97
C VAL A 140 40.30 -9.80 5.45
N PRO A 141 41.24 -8.89 5.80
CA PRO A 141 41.39 -8.40 7.16
C PRO A 141 40.20 -7.58 7.66
N ALA A 142 39.62 -6.77 6.77
CA ALA A 142 38.54 -5.84 7.09
C ALA A 142 37.55 -5.71 5.92
N ALA A 143 36.38 -5.13 6.17
CA ALA A 143 35.35 -5.01 5.14
C ALA A 143 35.80 -4.22 3.89
N HIS A 144 36.67 -3.24 4.08
CA HIS A 144 37.16 -2.33 3.04
C HIS A 144 38.63 -2.54 2.66
N HIS A 145 39.27 -3.61 3.15
CA HIS A 145 40.68 -3.87 2.85
C HIS A 145 40.87 -5.35 2.52
N VAL A 146 41.43 -5.61 1.34
CA VAL A 146 41.74 -6.94 0.83
C VAL A 146 43.24 -7.04 0.54
N TYR A 147 43.85 -8.17 0.87
CA TYR A 147 45.20 -8.51 0.44
C TYR A 147 45.16 -9.71 -0.50
N TYR A 148 46.07 -9.70 -1.47
CA TYR A 148 46.31 -10.80 -2.38
C TYR A 148 47.78 -11.20 -2.33
N ALA A 149 48.03 -12.50 -2.23
CA ALA A 149 49.34 -13.08 -2.51
C ALA A 149 49.33 -13.65 -3.93
N CYS A 150 50.20 -13.15 -4.80
CA CYS A 150 50.30 -13.59 -6.19
C CYS A 150 51.71 -14.14 -6.47
N LEU A 151 51.78 -15.42 -6.83
CA LEU A 151 52.99 -16.12 -7.25
C LEU A 151 52.80 -16.68 -8.66
N PRO A 152 53.02 -15.87 -9.71
CA PRO A 152 52.99 -16.38 -11.07
C PRO A 152 54.25 -17.22 -11.36
N ASP A 153 54.12 -18.26 -12.18
CA ASP A 153 55.26 -19.10 -12.58
C ASP A 153 56.31 -18.27 -13.34
N ASN A 154 55.84 -17.33 -14.16
CA ASN A 154 56.62 -16.27 -14.81
C ASN A 154 55.79 -14.99 -14.86
N TYR A 155 56.41 -13.83 -14.73
CA TYR A 155 55.73 -12.54 -14.91
C TYR A 155 55.53 -12.25 -16.40
N ASP A 156 54.44 -12.76 -16.96
CA ASP A 156 54.10 -12.63 -18.38
C ASP A 156 53.05 -11.52 -18.63
N ARG A 157 52.67 -11.36 -19.91
CA ARG A 157 51.66 -10.37 -20.33
C ARG A 157 50.29 -10.62 -19.69
N ASN A 158 49.93 -11.87 -19.40
CA ASN A 158 48.62 -12.20 -18.82
C ASN A 158 48.61 -11.88 -17.33
N SER A 159 49.67 -12.20 -16.59
CA SER A 159 49.85 -11.79 -15.18
C SER A 159 49.90 -10.27 -15.05
N ALA A 160 50.64 -9.59 -15.93
CA ALA A 160 50.68 -8.12 -15.95
C ALA A 160 49.29 -7.52 -16.21
N ARG A 161 48.56 -8.01 -17.22
CA ARG A 161 47.19 -7.55 -17.52
C ARG A 161 46.22 -7.85 -16.39
N LEU A 162 46.30 -9.02 -15.77
CA LEU A 162 45.46 -9.41 -14.65
C LEU A 162 45.63 -8.44 -13.50
N LEU A 163 46.86 -8.23 -13.03
CA LEU A 163 47.13 -7.39 -11.86
C LEU A 163 46.84 -5.91 -12.13
N SER A 164 47.12 -5.44 -13.33
CA SER A 164 47.03 -4.01 -13.63
C SER A 164 45.66 -3.55 -14.13
N TYR A 165 44.89 -4.44 -14.74
CA TYR A 165 43.63 -4.04 -15.36
C TYR A 165 42.46 -4.87 -14.86
N SER A 166 42.53 -6.19 -15.02
CA SER A 166 41.36 -7.03 -14.80
C SER A 166 41.00 -7.21 -13.32
N LEU A 167 41.99 -7.47 -12.45
CA LEU A 167 41.79 -7.66 -11.02
C LEU A 167 41.28 -6.39 -10.30
N PRO A 168 41.81 -5.18 -10.55
CA PRO A 168 41.23 -3.96 -10.01
C PRO A 168 39.74 -3.80 -10.36
N LEU A 169 39.37 -4.05 -11.62
CA LEU A 169 37.97 -3.97 -12.07
C LEU A 169 37.09 -5.07 -11.48
N ILE A 170 37.61 -6.29 -11.33
CA ILE A 170 36.91 -7.40 -10.68
C ILE A 170 36.64 -7.07 -9.20
N GLU A 171 37.64 -6.55 -8.47
CA GLU A 171 37.49 -6.16 -7.07
C GLU A 171 36.54 -4.99 -6.90
N ALA A 172 36.63 -3.95 -7.74
CA ALA A 172 35.70 -2.84 -7.71
C ALA A 172 34.25 -3.33 -7.91
N ARG A 173 34.02 -4.22 -8.87
CA ARG A 173 32.71 -4.84 -9.12
C ARG A 173 32.22 -5.71 -7.95
N TYR A 174 33.13 -6.44 -7.30
CA TYR A 174 32.82 -7.21 -6.10
C TYR A 174 32.40 -6.29 -4.94
N ILE A 175 33.14 -5.20 -4.72
CA ILE A 175 32.84 -4.18 -3.71
C ILE A 175 31.47 -3.55 -3.99
N GLU A 176 31.19 -3.12 -5.22
CA GLU A 176 29.89 -2.58 -5.62
C GLU A 176 28.75 -3.56 -5.32
N THR A 177 28.90 -4.82 -5.71
CA THR A 177 27.89 -5.86 -5.48
C THR A 177 27.67 -6.10 -3.99
N ARG A 178 28.74 -6.07 -3.19
CA ARG A 178 28.68 -6.17 -1.72
C ARG A 178 28.02 -4.96 -1.08
N MET A 179 28.28 -3.75 -1.54
CA MET A 179 27.60 -2.55 -1.05
C MET A 179 26.09 -2.61 -1.33
N ILE A 180 25.69 -3.03 -2.53
CA ILE A 180 24.27 -3.25 -2.86
C ILE A 180 23.67 -4.30 -1.92
N SER A 181 24.35 -5.43 -1.73
CA SER A 181 23.89 -6.50 -0.83
C SER A 181 23.70 -6.02 0.60
N ASN A 182 24.65 -5.24 1.14
CA ASN A 182 24.59 -4.67 2.49
C ASN A 182 23.46 -3.65 2.64
N LEU A 183 23.33 -2.72 1.69
CA LEU A 183 22.23 -1.75 1.68
C LEU A 183 20.87 -2.46 1.69
N LEU A 184 20.73 -3.51 0.89
CA LEU A 184 19.51 -4.30 0.86
C LEU A 184 19.28 -5.00 2.19
N ARG A 185 20.34 -5.49 2.86
CA ARG A 185 20.23 -6.11 4.19
C ARG A 185 19.63 -5.18 5.21
N ASP A 186 20.14 -3.97 5.26
CA ASP A 186 19.69 -2.99 6.23
C ASP A 186 18.23 -2.56 5.91
N ARG A 187 17.91 -2.38 4.62
CA ARG A 187 16.52 -2.13 4.18
C ARG A 187 15.57 -3.27 4.49
N SER A 188 15.95 -4.53 4.24
CA SER A 188 15.10 -5.68 4.55
C SER A 188 14.78 -5.76 6.04
N ARG A 189 15.74 -5.44 6.91
CA ARG A 189 15.50 -5.41 8.36
C ARG A 189 14.45 -4.36 8.73
N ILE A 190 14.52 -3.17 8.14
CA ILE A 190 13.53 -2.11 8.36
C ILE A 190 12.15 -2.56 7.86
N ILE A 191 12.07 -3.09 6.65
CA ILE A 191 10.82 -3.57 6.04
C ILE A 191 10.19 -4.72 6.86
N GLU A 192 11.01 -5.63 7.40
CA GLU A 192 10.52 -6.70 8.28
C GLU A 192 9.92 -6.15 9.58
N GLN A 193 10.54 -5.12 10.17
CA GLN A 193 10.03 -4.45 11.36
C GLN A 193 8.72 -3.71 11.07
N GLU A 194 8.68 -2.92 9.99
CA GLU A 194 7.47 -2.23 9.55
C GLU A 194 6.33 -3.21 9.29
N ARG A 195 6.59 -4.30 8.55
CA ARG A 195 5.58 -5.34 8.31
C ARG A 195 5.02 -5.91 9.62
N ALA A 196 5.89 -6.24 10.58
CA ALA A 196 5.45 -6.78 11.86
C ALA A 196 4.59 -5.78 12.66
N GLU A 197 4.88 -4.48 12.56
CA GLU A 197 4.05 -3.44 13.16
C GLU A 197 2.67 -3.35 12.48
N LEU A 198 2.63 -3.37 11.14
CA LEU A 198 1.40 -3.35 10.37
C LEU A 198 0.53 -4.59 10.63
N ASP A 199 1.14 -5.79 10.67
CA ASP A 199 0.46 -7.04 11.01
C ASP A 199 -0.14 -7.00 12.44
N ARG A 200 0.54 -6.32 13.38
CA ARG A 200 0.03 -6.11 14.74
C ARG A 200 -1.17 -5.15 14.75
N LYS A 201 -1.12 -4.06 13.99
CA LYS A 201 -2.26 -3.13 13.83
C LYS A 201 -3.45 -3.82 13.20
N LEU A 202 -3.23 -4.58 12.13
CA LEU A 202 -4.23 -5.45 11.51
C LEU A 202 -4.90 -6.37 12.55
N SER A 203 -4.10 -7.03 13.39
CA SER A 203 -4.63 -7.91 14.44
C SER A 203 -5.49 -7.14 15.45
N GLN A 204 -5.08 -5.93 15.85
CA GLN A 204 -5.85 -5.07 16.76
C GLN A 204 -7.19 -4.64 16.15
N ILE A 205 -7.21 -4.25 14.88
CA ILE A 205 -8.44 -3.86 14.15
C ILE A 205 -9.41 -5.04 14.08
N LEU A 206 -8.90 -6.24 13.77
CA LEU A 206 -9.74 -7.45 13.71
C LEU A 206 -10.29 -7.87 15.09
N HIS A 207 -9.51 -7.68 16.16
CA HIS A 207 -9.86 -8.04 17.54
C HIS A 207 -10.61 -6.97 18.33
N THR A 208 -10.80 -5.76 17.78
CA THR A 208 -11.64 -4.75 18.41
C THR A 208 -13.09 -5.23 18.32
N HIS A 209 -13.49 -6.02 19.31
CA HIS A 209 -14.80 -6.63 19.42
C HIS A 209 -15.87 -5.55 19.54
N MET A 210 -16.96 -5.71 18.78
CA MET A 210 -18.20 -4.91 18.76
C MET A 210 -18.99 -4.97 20.09
N VAL A 211 -18.35 -4.78 21.25
CA VAL A 211 -19.00 -4.96 22.57
C VAL A 211 -19.56 -3.64 23.12
N LYS A 212 -19.62 -2.57 22.32
CA LYS A 212 -20.28 -1.34 22.76
C LYS A 212 -21.49 -1.05 21.90
N GLU A 213 -22.65 -0.96 22.56
CA GLU A 213 -23.86 -0.28 22.11
C GLU A 213 -23.55 1.23 21.92
N GLN A 214 -22.61 1.56 21.03
CA GLN A 214 -22.38 2.92 20.57
C GLN A 214 -23.43 3.24 19.51
N SER A 215 -23.95 4.45 19.56
CA SER A 215 -24.87 5.00 18.55
C SER A 215 -24.35 4.71 17.14
N GLY A 216 -25.17 4.11 16.27
CA GLY A 216 -24.75 3.53 14.98
C GLY A 216 -23.88 4.43 14.09
N LEU A 217 -24.04 5.77 14.17
CA LEU A 217 -23.18 6.74 13.46
C LEU A 217 -21.70 6.69 13.89
N LYS A 218 -21.41 6.68 15.19
CA LYS A 218 -20.02 6.64 15.69
C LYS A 218 -19.30 5.34 15.32
N LEU A 219 -20.05 4.24 15.29
CA LEU A 219 -19.49 2.94 14.93
C LEU A 219 -19.19 2.84 13.42
N VAL A 220 -19.95 3.52 12.55
CA VAL A 220 -19.63 3.61 11.11
C VAL A 220 -18.39 4.46 10.89
N GLU A 221 -18.28 5.62 11.55
CA GLU A 221 -17.07 6.48 11.48
C GLU A 221 -15.81 5.71 11.95
N GLU A 222 -15.90 4.96 13.05
CA GLU A 222 -14.80 4.12 13.54
C GLU A 222 -14.41 3.01 12.53
N LEU A 223 -15.38 2.39 11.85
CA LEU A 223 -15.10 1.37 10.81
C LEU A 223 -14.49 1.99 9.55
N GLU A 224 -14.91 3.20 9.17
CA GLU A 224 -14.30 3.94 8.05
C GLU A 224 -12.85 4.34 8.36
N GLU A 225 -12.57 4.78 9.59
CA GLU A 225 -11.21 5.05 10.07
C GLU A 225 -10.35 3.78 10.01
N GLN A 226 -10.88 2.63 10.42
CA GLN A 226 -10.20 1.33 10.30
C GLN A 226 -9.92 0.96 8.83
N ILE A 227 -10.86 1.21 7.90
CA ILE A 227 -10.61 1.00 6.46
C ILE A 227 -9.48 1.89 5.97
N GLN A 228 -9.46 3.16 6.38
CA GLN A 228 -8.43 4.10 5.99
C GLN A 228 -7.05 3.66 6.51
N GLU A 229 -6.97 3.23 7.76
CA GLU A 229 -5.73 2.71 8.35
C GLU A 229 -5.25 1.44 7.64
N LEU A 230 -6.14 0.47 7.41
CA LEU A 230 -5.82 -0.76 6.67
C LEU A 230 -5.40 -0.48 5.23
N SER A 231 -6.04 0.47 4.56
CA SER A 231 -5.70 0.86 3.17
C SER A 231 -4.33 1.53 3.10
N SER A 232 -4.00 2.36 4.08
CA SER A 232 -2.66 2.96 4.21
C SER A 232 -1.60 1.89 4.46
N ALA A 233 -1.84 0.96 5.39
CA ALA A 233 -0.96 -0.17 5.65
C ALA A 233 -0.76 -1.04 4.40
N TYR A 234 -1.83 -1.34 3.65
CA TYR A 234 -1.76 -2.04 2.38
C TYR A 234 -0.85 -1.31 1.37
N GLY A 235 -1.01 0.01 1.24
CA GLY A 235 -0.19 0.85 0.37
C GLY A 235 1.30 0.81 0.75
N MET A 236 1.61 0.86 2.05
CA MET A 236 2.97 0.73 2.56
C MET A 236 3.58 -0.64 2.25
N ILE A 237 2.83 -1.73 2.47
CA ILE A 237 3.29 -3.09 2.16
C ILE A 237 3.54 -3.26 0.66
N ALA A 238 2.64 -2.72 -0.19
CA ALA A 238 2.79 -2.75 -1.64
C ALA A 238 4.04 -1.98 -2.10
N GLY A 239 4.28 -0.80 -1.52
CA GLY A 239 5.50 -0.01 -1.74
C GLY A 239 6.76 -0.78 -1.34
N ASN A 240 6.76 -1.36 -0.14
CA ASN A 240 7.87 -2.18 0.36
C ASN A 240 8.14 -3.40 -0.52
N SER A 241 7.10 -4.07 -1.03
CA SER A 241 7.26 -5.20 -1.96
C SER A 241 7.89 -4.77 -3.29
N SER A 242 7.48 -3.61 -3.82
CA SER A 242 8.10 -3.04 -5.03
C SER A 242 9.58 -2.73 -4.81
N MET A 243 9.94 -2.09 -3.67
CA MET A 243 11.33 -1.78 -3.33
C MET A 243 12.21 -3.03 -3.17
N VAL A 244 11.67 -4.10 -2.54
CA VAL A 244 12.39 -5.39 -2.43
C VAL A 244 12.54 -6.03 -3.81
N GLY A 245 11.50 -5.98 -4.66
CA GLY A 245 11.55 -6.45 -6.04
C GLY A 245 12.63 -5.77 -6.89
N GLU A 246 12.67 -4.43 -6.87
CA GLU A 246 13.68 -3.64 -7.57
C GLU A 246 15.09 -3.93 -7.03
N GLY A 247 15.24 -3.94 -5.70
CA GLY A 247 16.51 -4.24 -5.05
C GLY A 247 17.06 -5.62 -5.42
N ARG A 248 16.19 -6.63 -5.47
CA ARG A 248 16.54 -7.99 -5.90
C ARG A 248 17.02 -7.99 -7.35
N SER A 249 16.27 -7.36 -8.27
CA SER A 249 16.64 -7.28 -9.68
C SER A 249 18.00 -6.59 -9.88
N ARG A 250 18.25 -5.52 -9.13
CA ARG A 250 19.54 -4.80 -9.15
C ARG A 250 20.70 -5.67 -8.66
N LEU A 251 20.53 -6.40 -7.55
CA LEU A 251 21.57 -7.30 -7.04
C LEU A 251 21.83 -8.47 -8.01
N GLU A 252 20.77 -9.04 -8.60
CA GLU A 252 20.86 -10.10 -9.59
C GLU A 252 21.61 -9.65 -10.86
N GLY A 253 21.29 -8.46 -11.37
CA GLY A 253 22.00 -7.86 -12.49
C GLY A 253 23.48 -7.60 -12.20
N SER A 254 23.78 -7.06 -11.01
CA SER A 254 25.16 -6.82 -10.56
C SER A 254 25.95 -8.13 -10.44
N LEU A 255 25.38 -9.14 -9.79
CA LEU A 255 25.98 -10.45 -9.63
C LEU A 255 26.22 -11.12 -10.98
N LYS A 256 25.23 -11.09 -11.89
CA LYS A 256 25.39 -11.65 -13.25
C LYS A 256 26.52 -10.98 -14.00
N SER A 257 26.63 -9.66 -13.94
CA SER A 257 27.71 -8.93 -14.60
C SER A 257 29.07 -9.26 -13.98
N PHE A 258 29.17 -9.32 -12.66
CA PHE A 258 30.37 -9.72 -11.94
C PHE A 258 30.81 -11.13 -12.32
N MET A 259 29.89 -12.10 -12.29
CA MET A 259 30.17 -13.49 -12.66
C MET A 259 30.57 -13.63 -14.13
N SER A 260 29.95 -12.86 -15.02
CA SER A 260 30.37 -12.82 -16.44
C SER A 260 31.80 -12.34 -16.57
N GLN A 261 32.17 -11.25 -15.88
CA GLN A 261 33.51 -10.67 -15.92
C GLN A 261 34.57 -11.64 -15.39
N LEU A 262 34.28 -12.30 -14.25
CA LEU A 262 35.13 -13.33 -13.68
C LEU A 262 35.38 -14.50 -14.66
N ARG A 263 34.35 -14.98 -15.35
CA ARG A 263 34.46 -16.11 -16.29
C ARG A 263 35.15 -15.76 -17.59
N THR A 264 35.08 -14.49 -18.02
CA THR A 264 35.73 -14.03 -19.25
C THR A 264 37.21 -13.73 -19.09
N GLU A 265 37.74 -13.68 -17.86
CA GLU A 265 39.13 -13.33 -17.60
C GLU A 265 40.06 -14.52 -17.91
N PRO A 266 40.90 -14.46 -18.96
CA PRO A 266 41.72 -15.59 -19.39
C PRO A 266 42.78 -16.01 -18.37
N ALA A 267 43.25 -15.08 -17.54
CA ALA A 267 44.30 -15.36 -16.56
C ALA A 267 43.81 -16.13 -15.33
N LEU A 268 42.49 -16.15 -15.08
CA LEU A 268 41.87 -16.83 -13.94
C LEU A 268 41.33 -18.20 -14.35
N LYS A 269 41.71 -19.25 -13.60
CA LYS A 269 41.09 -20.58 -13.68
C LYS A 269 40.20 -20.76 -12.47
N LEU A 270 38.91 -20.49 -12.65
CA LEU A 270 37.93 -20.65 -11.59
C LEU A 270 37.33 -22.05 -11.67
N ASP A 271 37.54 -22.86 -10.64
CA ASP A 271 36.78 -24.07 -10.42
C ASP A 271 35.35 -23.74 -9.94
N GLN A 272 34.49 -24.76 -9.97
CA GLN A 272 33.09 -24.58 -9.59
C GLN A 272 32.96 -24.22 -8.11
N ASP A 273 33.80 -24.79 -7.26
CA ASP A 273 33.80 -24.57 -5.81
C ASP A 273 34.15 -23.12 -5.46
N THR A 274 35.17 -22.53 -6.10
CA THR A 274 35.53 -21.11 -5.88
C THR A 274 34.43 -20.18 -6.36
N VAL A 275 33.80 -20.49 -7.50
CA VAL A 275 32.65 -19.72 -8.00
C VAL A 275 31.48 -19.76 -6.99
N GLU A 276 31.22 -20.92 -6.40
CA GLU A 276 30.17 -21.08 -5.40
C GLU A 276 30.49 -20.30 -4.13
N ILE A 277 31.71 -20.39 -3.61
CA ILE A 277 32.14 -19.65 -2.42
C ILE A 277 32.00 -18.14 -2.61
N ILE A 278 32.44 -17.61 -3.76
CA ILE A 278 32.38 -16.17 -4.06
C ILE A 278 30.92 -15.70 -4.24
N SER A 279 30.08 -16.50 -4.89
CA SER A 279 28.70 -16.12 -5.20
C SER A 279 27.70 -16.38 -4.08
N SER A 280 27.98 -17.33 -3.18
CA SER A 280 27.09 -17.79 -2.10
C SER A 280 26.55 -16.66 -1.21
N PRO A 281 27.35 -15.68 -0.74
CA PRO A 281 26.81 -14.57 0.05
C PRO A 281 25.72 -13.77 -0.66
N PHE A 282 25.85 -13.59 -1.97
CA PHE A 282 24.89 -12.86 -2.80
C PHE A 282 23.67 -13.72 -3.14
N LEU A 283 23.86 -15.01 -3.43
CA LEU A 283 22.77 -15.95 -3.68
C LEU A 283 21.89 -16.14 -2.43
N ASN A 284 22.51 -16.28 -1.26
CA ASN A 284 21.81 -16.34 0.02
C ASN A 284 20.99 -15.06 0.25
N ARG A 285 21.57 -13.90 -0.07
CA ARG A 285 20.86 -12.61 0.00
C ARG A 285 19.63 -12.57 -0.91
N LEU A 286 19.78 -12.98 -2.18
CA LEU A 286 18.68 -13.04 -3.14
C LEU A 286 17.57 -13.98 -2.65
N LYS A 287 17.93 -15.12 -2.06
CA LYS A 287 16.98 -16.07 -1.45
C LYS A 287 16.23 -15.46 -0.27
N SER A 288 16.92 -14.76 0.64
CA SER A 288 16.27 -14.04 1.75
C SER A 288 15.32 -12.97 1.25
N MET A 289 15.67 -12.22 0.19
CA MET A 289 14.78 -11.22 -0.40
C MET A 289 13.56 -11.85 -1.08
N ALA A 290 13.71 -13.01 -1.71
CA ALA A 290 12.58 -13.76 -2.24
C ALA A 290 11.61 -14.20 -1.13
N ALA A 291 12.14 -14.70 -0.01
CA ALA A 291 11.33 -15.04 1.16
C ALA A 291 10.61 -13.82 1.74
N LEU A 292 11.29 -12.68 1.88
CA LEU A 292 10.67 -11.43 2.35
C LEU A 292 9.53 -10.98 1.43
N ASN A 293 9.70 -11.08 0.10
CA ASN A 293 8.64 -10.75 -0.85
C ASN A 293 7.40 -11.64 -0.70
N GLU A 294 7.58 -12.94 -0.50
CA GLU A 294 6.44 -13.84 -0.21
C GLU A 294 5.75 -13.48 1.11
N MET A 295 6.51 -13.12 2.15
CA MET A 295 5.93 -12.65 3.41
C MET A 295 5.14 -11.35 3.25
N LEU A 296 5.67 -10.39 2.49
CA LEU A 296 4.97 -9.13 2.19
C LEU A 296 3.70 -9.37 1.38
N LYS A 297 3.74 -10.29 0.41
CA LYS A 297 2.56 -10.70 -0.35
C LYS A 297 1.47 -11.28 0.54
N ASN A 298 1.84 -12.20 1.44
CA ASN A 298 0.88 -12.78 2.40
C ASN A 298 0.29 -11.73 3.35
N SER A 299 1.12 -10.80 3.85
CA SER A 299 0.67 -9.69 4.70
C SER A 299 -0.28 -8.77 3.95
N ARG A 300 0.04 -8.43 2.69
CA ARG A 300 -0.82 -7.64 1.80
C ARG A 300 -2.18 -8.31 1.57
N ASP A 301 -2.17 -9.61 1.26
CA ASP A 301 -3.40 -10.37 1.01
C ASP A 301 -4.25 -10.45 2.30
N SER A 302 -3.61 -10.50 3.47
CA SER A 302 -4.28 -10.45 4.78
C SER A 302 -4.92 -9.08 5.06
N HIS A 303 -4.22 -7.98 4.73
CA HIS A 303 -4.77 -6.62 4.85
C HIS A 303 -5.95 -6.41 3.88
N GLN A 304 -5.85 -6.92 2.65
CA GLN A 304 -6.96 -6.88 1.70
C GLN A 304 -8.19 -7.62 2.24
N ALA A 305 -8.01 -8.84 2.74
CA ALA A 305 -9.10 -9.61 3.34
C ALA A 305 -9.73 -8.87 4.53
N ALA A 306 -8.94 -8.20 5.35
CA ALA A 306 -9.47 -7.41 6.46
C ALA A 306 -10.25 -6.17 6.00
N ILE A 307 -9.79 -5.47 4.95
CA ILE A 307 -10.56 -4.38 4.33
C ILE A 307 -11.92 -4.89 3.87
N ASP A 308 -11.97 -6.05 3.21
CA ASP A 308 -13.21 -6.64 2.73
C ASP A 308 -14.14 -7.06 3.88
N VAL A 309 -13.58 -7.57 4.98
CA VAL A 309 -14.34 -7.86 6.21
C VAL A 309 -14.93 -6.59 6.83
N VAL A 310 -14.14 -5.51 6.95
CA VAL A 310 -14.62 -4.25 7.54
C VAL A 310 -15.69 -3.61 6.64
N ARG A 311 -15.51 -3.62 5.32
CA ARG A 311 -16.55 -3.19 4.37
C ARG A 311 -17.84 -3.99 4.52
N SER A 312 -17.74 -5.32 4.59
CA SER A 312 -18.91 -6.17 4.81
C SER A 312 -19.62 -5.85 6.14
N ARG A 313 -18.87 -5.51 7.19
CA ARG A 313 -19.46 -5.06 8.48
C ARG A 313 -20.24 -3.75 8.33
N ILE A 314 -19.71 -2.78 7.58
CA ILE A 314 -20.41 -1.52 7.26
C ILE A 314 -21.71 -1.81 6.49
N ASP A 315 -21.66 -2.67 5.47
CA ASP A 315 -22.84 -3.04 4.68
C ASP A 315 -23.92 -3.72 5.54
N ILE A 316 -23.54 -4.65 6.43
CA ILE A 316 -24.45 -5.30 7.36
C ILE A 316 -25.09 -4.28 8.31
N MET A 317 -24.30 -3.33 8.82
CA MET A 317 -24.81 -2.26 9.68
C MET A 317 -25.81 -1.36 8.96
N ASN A 318 -25.48 -0.91 7.75
CA ASN A 318 -26.37 -0.09 6.93
C ASN A 318 -27.67 -0.84 6.61
N SER A 319 -27.59 -2.14 6.33
CA SER A 319 -28.77 -3.00 6.15
C SER A 319 -29.63 -3.07 7.41
N ARG A 320 -29.04 -3.28 8.59
CA ARG A 320 -29.78 -3.28 9.88
C ARG A 320 -30.44 -1.94 10.17
N ALA A 321 -29.75 -0.83 9.91
CA ALA A 321 -30.30 0.51 10.06
C ALA A 321 -31.49 0.76 9.13
N ASN A 322 -31.40 0.31 7.87
CA ASN A 322 -32.48 0.37 6.90
C ASN A 322 -33.68 -0.48 7.32
N ILE A 323 -33.47 -1.72 7.79
CA ILE A 323 -34.53 -2.59 8.29
C ILE A 323 -35.25 -1.95 9.49
N SER A 324 -34.50 -1.44 10.47
CA SER A 324 -35.10 -0.74 11.63
C SER A 324 -35.92 0.48 11.22
N THR A 325 -35.49 1.20 10.18
CA THR A 325 -36.24 2.34 9.62
C THR A 325 -37.51 1.87 8.91
N GLN A 326 -37.44 0.79 8.14
CA GLN A 326 -38.60 0.20 7.47
C GLN A 326 -39.64 -0.34 8.47
N GLU A 327 -39.20 -0.95 9.57
CA GLU A 327 -40.09 -1.38 10.66
C GLU A 327 -40.83 -0.19 11.26
N LYS A 328 -40.13 0.90 11.60
CA LYS A 328 -40.77 2.13 12.08
C LYS A 328 -41.76 2.73 11.08
N ILE A 329 -41.44 2.70 9.78
CA ILE A 329 -42.34 3.17 8.72
C ILE A 329 -43.58 2.27 8.66
N ARG A 330 -43.41 0.95 8.73
CA ARG A 330 -44.52 -0.01 8.73
C ARG A 330 -45.43 0.24 9.94
N ASP A 331 -44.85 0.39 11.13
CA ASP A 331 -45.59 0.66 12.35
C ASP A 331 -46.37 1.98 12.26
N LEU A 332 -45.77 3.02 11.69
CA LEU A 332 -46.47 4.29 11.41
C LEU A 332 -47.60 4.15 10.40
N MET A 333 -47.42 3.32 9.36
CA MET A 333 -48.48 3.04 8.38
C MET A 333 -49.64 2.25 8.99
N GLU A 334 -49.35 1.26 9.83
CA GLU A 334 -50.35 0.50 10.58
C GLU A 334 -51.10 1.42 11.56
N LEU A 335 -50.39 2.28 12.28
CA LEU A 335 -50.98 3.29 13.14
C LEU A 335 -51.89 4.23 12.35
N ASN A 336 -51.42 4.78 11.22
CA ASN A 336 -52.22 5.68 10.39
C ASN A 336 -53.47 4.96 9.83
N THR A 337 -53.34 3.70 9.41
CA THR A 337 -54.47 2.89 8.94
C THR A 337 -55.49 2.64 10.05
N SER A 338 -55.04 2.36 11.27
CA SER A 338 -55.93 2.18 12.42
C SER A 338 -56.65 3.47 12.80
N ILE A 339 -55.94 4.61 12.78
CA ILE A 339 -56.53 5.95 12.97
C ILE A 339 -57.56 6.25 11.88
N GLN A 340 -57.28 5.96 10.61
CA GLN A 340 -58.24 6.15 9.51
C GLN A 340 -59.50 5.30 9.69
N LYS A 341 -59.35 4.01 10.04
CA LYS A 341 -60.49 3.15 10.34
C LYS A 341 -61.33 3.70 11.49
N GLN A 342 -60.68 4.15 12.57
CA GLN A 342 -61.36 4.73 13.72
C GLN A 342 -62.07 6.05 13.35
N SER A 343 -61.44 6.90 12.54
CA SER A 343 -62.03 8.13 12.01
C SER A 343 -63.28 7.85 11.17
N LEU A 344 -63.27 6.82 10.32
CA LEU A 344 -64.43 6.40 9.53
C LEU A 344 -65.57 5.96 10.44
N VAL A 345 -65.28 5.17 11.48
CA VAL A 345 -66.28 4.75 12.48
C VAL A 345 -66.89 5.95 13.20
N PHE A 346 -66.10 6.96 13.57
CA PHE A 346 -66.62 8.18 14.20
C PHE A 346 -67.49 9.01 13.24
N GLN A 347 -67.09 9.15 11.98
CA GLN A 347 -67.91 9.84 10.96
C GLN A 347 -69.24 9.14 10.74
N PHE A 348 -69.24 7.80 10.65
CA PHE A 348 -70.47 7.02 10.53
C PHE A 348 -71.37 7.16 11.77
N ALA A 349 -70.78 7.09 12.97
CA ALA A 349 -71.53 7.26 14.22
C ALA A 349 -72.16 8.65 14.33
N ALA A 350 -71.43 9.70 13.95
CA ALA A 350 -71.94 11.07 13.91
C ALA A 350 -73.11 11.21 12.91
N GLY A 351 -72.97 10.66 11.69
CA GLY A 351 -74.04 10.67 10.68
C GLY A 351 -75.28 9.89 11.14
N LEU A 352 -75.11 8.77 11.85
CA LEU A 352 -76.23 8.02 12.41
C LEU A 352 -76.96 8.82 13.51
N ILE A 353 -76.23 9.52 14.39
CA ILE A 353 -76.82 10.38 15.41
C ILE A 353 -77.59 11.53 14.75
N GLU A 354 -77.00 12.20 13.75
CA GLU A 354 -77.64 13.27 12.99
C GLU A 354 -78.95 12.79 12.36
N PHE A 355 -78.94 11.61 11.74
CA PHE A 355 -80.14 10.99 11.16
C PHE A 355 -81.24 10.73 12.19
N ILE A 356 -80.90 10.17 13.36
CA ILE A 356 -81.88 9.89 14.42
C ILE A 356 -82.49 11.19 14.95
N VAL A 357 -81.64 12.19 15.21
CA VAL A 357 -82.05 13.50 15.72
C VAL A 357 -82.97 14.20 14.72
N LEU A 358 -82.59 14.24 13.43
CA LEU A 358 -83.42 14.82 12.37
C LEU A 358 -84.74 14.08 12.19
N ALA A 359 -84.75 12.75 12.24
CA ALA A 359 -86.00 11.99 12.14
C ALA A 359 -86.96 12.31 13.30
N TYR A 360 -86.45 12.34 14.53
CA TYR A 360 -87.22 12.68 15.71
C TYR A 360 -87.80 14.11 15.64
N TYR A 361 -86.96 15.10 15.34
CA TYR A 361 -87.41 16.49 15.25
C TYR A 361 -88.34 16.71 14.06
N SER A 362 -88.08 16.12 12.90
CA SER A 362 -88.95 16.26 11.72
C SER A 362 -90.34 15.69 11.98
N HIS A 363 -90.43 14.54 12.63
CA HIS A 363 -91.70 13.93 13.03
C HIS A 363 -92.46 14.83 14.03
N SER A 364 -91.77 15.30 15.07
CA SER A 364 -92.35 16.17 16.09
C SER A 364 -92.82 17.51 15.51
N LEU A 365 -92.02 18.11 14.63
CA LEU A 365 -92.28 19.40 14.00
C LEU A 365 -93.45 19.32 13.00
N TRP A 366 -93.58 18.22 12.25
CA TRP A 366 -94.74 17.99 11.40
C TRP A 366 -96.03 17.85 12.23
N LYS A 367 -95.96 17.07 13.33
CA LYS A 367 -97.09 16.91 14.25
C LYS A 367 -97.53 18.23 14.89
N SER A 368 -96.60 19.11 15.23
CA SER A 368 -96.89 20.37 15.92
C SER A 368 -97.38 21.48 14.99
N LEU A 369 -96.82 21.62 13.79
CA LEU A 369 -97.19 22.68 12.84
C LEU A 369 -98.47 22.40 12.07
N ALA A 370 -98.82 21.12 11.89
CA ALA A 370 -99.92 20.73 11.01
C ALA A 370 -100.75 19.57 11.58
N TYR A 371 -101.26 19.76 12.79
CA TYR A 371 -101.97 18.72 13.55
C TYR A 371 -103.07 17.99 12.76
N ASN A 372 -103.91 18.73 12.02
CA ASN A 372 -105.02 18.16 11.25
C ASN A 372 -104.54 17.37 10.02
N ALA A 373 -103.62 17.92 9.23
CA ALA A 373 -103.08 17.23 8.06
C ALA A 373 -102.25 16.00 8.47
N TYR A 374 -101.52 16.10 9.57
CA TYR A 374 -100.74 15.00 10.13
C TYR A 374 -101.65 13.82 10.50
N ASN A 375 -102.71 14.04 11.29
CA ASN A 375 -103.61 12.96 11.72
C ASN A 375 -104.39 12.28 10.57
N ASN A 376 -104.55 12.96 9.44
CA ASN A 376 -105.26 12.44 8.26
C ASN A 376 -104.37 11.57 7.35
N VAL A 377 -103.05 11.59 7.53
CA VAL A 377 -102.11 10.79 6.73
C VAL A 377 -101.82 9.46 7.43
N PRO A 378 -101.85 8.30 6.74
CA PRO A 378 -101.51 7.01 7.33
C PRO A 378 -100.11 6.98 7.96
N SER A 379 -99.96 6.37 9.14
CA SER A 379 -98.70 6.34 9.89
C SER A 379 -97.50 5.77 9.11
N MET A 380 -97.73 4.82 8.19
CA MET A 380 -96.67 4.29 7.33
C MET A 380 -96.15 5.33 6.33
N VAL A 381 -97.02 6.17 5.79
CA VAL A 381 -96.62 7.25 4.86
C VAL A 381 -95.87 8.34 5.62
N GLN A 382 -96.30 8.68 6.85
CA GLN A 382 -95.57 9.59 7.74
C GLN A 382 -94.16 9.06 8.04
N LEU A 383 -94.05 7.78 8.38
CA LEU A 383 -92.77 7.13 8.67
C LEU A 383 -91.84 7.18 7.46
N ILE A 384 -92.32 6.79 6.28
CA ILE A 384 -91.53 6.81 5.04
C ILE A 384 -91.07 8.23 4.72
N MET A 385 -91.94 9.23 4.84
CA MET A 385 -91.60 10.63 4.57
C MET A 385 -90.56 11.18 5.55
N VAL A 386 -90.71 10.90 6.84
CA VAL A 386 -89.74 11.32 7.86
C VAL A 386 -88.38 10.63 7.65
N MET A 387 -88.39 9.33 7.33
CA MET A 387 -87.17 8.56 7.05
C MET A 387 -86.46 9.07 5.79
N LEU A 388 -87.20 9.32 4.71
CA LEU A 388 -86.65 9.86 3.47
C LEU A 388 -86.13 11.28 3.66
N PHE A 389 -86.89 12.14 4.35
CA PHE A 389 -86.47 13.52 4.65
C PHE A 389 -85.21 13.56 5.52
N SER A 390 -85.18 12.80 6.62
CA SER A 390 -84.01 12.73 7.49
C SER A 390 -82.80 12.15 6.77
N GLY A 391 -82.99 11.07 6.00
CA GLY A 391 -81.92 10.43 5.23
C GLY A 391 -81.34 11.34 4.16
N LEU A 392 -82.19 12.00 3.36
CA LEU A 392 -81.73 12.96 2.35
C LEU A 392 -81.07 14.18 2.97
N THR A 393 -81.60 14.69 4.08
CA THR A 393 -81.05 15.87 4.74
C THR A 393 -79.68 15.57 5.33
N THR A 394 -79.53 14.45 6.05
CA THR A 394 -78.24 13.98 6.59
C THR A 394 -77.22 13.72 5.48
N TYR A 395 -77.66 13.09 4.37
CA TYR A 395 -76.79 12.87 3.22
C TYR A 395 -76.36 14.18 2.55
N LEU A 396 -77.29 15.13 2.43
CA LEU A 396 -77.01 16.44 1.86
C LEU A 396 -76.07 17.26 2.76
N THR A 397 -76.24 17.24 4.08
CA THR A 397 -75.35 17.94 5.03
C THR A 397 -73.93 17.38 4.97
N HIS A 398 -73.77 16.05 4.89
CA HIS A 398 -72.46 15.43 4.66
C HIS A 398 -71.80 15.87 3.34
N ILE A 399 -72.52 15.86 2.21
CA ILE A 399 -71.95 16.29 0.92
C ILE A 399 -71.63 17.80 0.92
N VAL A 400 -72.46 18.63 1.56
CA VAL A 400 -72.20 20.07 1.69
C VAL A 400 -70.95 20.32 2.53
N ALA A 401 -70.74 19.55 3.60
CA ALA A 401 -69.51 19.60 4.37
C ALA A 401 -68.29 19.18 3.54
N GLU A 402 -68.38 18.11 2.75
CA GLU A 402 -67.33 17.69 1.80
C GLU A 402 -67.01 18.79 0.77
N TYR A 403 -68.04 19.47 0.25
CA TYR A 403 -67.87 20.58 -0.68
C TYR A 403 -67.16 21.80 -0.05
N LEU A 404 -67.53 22.15 1.18
CA LEU A 404 -66.88 23.25 1.92
C LEU A 404 -65.42 22.95 2.27
N GLN A 405 -65.05 21.67 2.38
CA GLN A 405 -63.68 21.20 2.60
C GLN A 405 -62.84 21.16 1.30
N GLY A 406 -63.40 21.57 0.16
CA GLY A 406 -62.63 21.81 -1.07
C GLY A 406 -62.78 20.74 -2.16
N ASP A 407 -63.63 19.72 -1.97
CA ASP A 407 -63.79 18.67 -2.97
C ASP A 407 -64.72 19.10 -4.12
N THR A 408 -64.13 19.31 -5.31
CA THR A 408 -64.84 19.87 -6.49
C THR A 408 -65.90 18.93 -7.06
N HIS A 409 -65.83 17.63 -6.75
CA HIS A 409 -66.77 16.61 -7.23
C HIS A 409 -68.10 16.61 -6.46
N ALA A 410 -68.18 17.30 -5.32
CA ALA A 410 -69.37 17.36 -4.48
C ALA A 410 -70.52 18.19 -5.11
N LYS A 411 -70.23 19.16 -6.00
CA LYS A 411 -71.25 20.05 -6.62
C LYS A 411 -72.39 19.28 -7.29
N LYS A 412 -72.07 18.27 -8.11
CA LYS A 412 -73.09 17.46 -8.83
C LYS A 412 -73.94 16.64 -7.87
N LYS A 413 -73.35 16.12 -6.79
CA LYS A 413 -74.04 15.34 -5.76
C LYS A 413 -74.97 16.21 -4.92
N ILE A 414 -74.58 17.46 -4.61
CA ILE A 414 -75.44 18.44 -3.93
C ILE A 414 -76.72 18.69 -4.74
N PHE A 415 -76.60 18.93 -6.05
CA PHE A 415 -77.78 19.13 -6.90
C PHE A 415 -78.66 17.87 -6.96
N LEU A 416 -78.05 16.69 -7.10
CA LEU A 416 -78.77 15.43 -7.20
C LEU A 416 -79.55 15.07 -5.93
N ALA A 417 -79.02 15.40 -4.75
CA ALA A 417 -79.69 15.19 -3.47
C ALA A 417 -80.64 16.36 -3.10
N GLY A 418 -80.29 17.60 -3.46
CA GLY A 418 -81.06 18.80 -3.13
C GLY A 418 -82.40 18.88 -3.85
N ILE A 419 -82.46 18.50 -5.14
CA ILE A 419 -83.71 18.50 -5.93
C ILE A 419 -84.79 17.60 -5.30
N PRO A 420 -84.53 16.30 -5.01
CA PRO A 420 -85.52 15.45 -4.37
C PRO A 420 -85.89 15.90 -2.95
N LEU A 421 -84.98 16.49 -2.18
CA LEU A 421 -85.30 17.07 -0.87
C LEU A 421 -86.30 18.22 -1.01
N PHE A 422 -86.03 19.11 -1.97
CA PHE A 422 -86.92 20.25 -2.28
C PHE A 422 -88.30 19.78 -2.74
N LEU A 423 -88.35 18.76 -3.60
CA LEU A 423 -89.62 18.15 -4.03
C LEU A 423 -90.38 17.53 -2.86
N LEU A 424 -89.69 16.82 -1.95
CA LEU A 424 -90.30 16.22 -0.77
C LEU A 424 -90.91 17.30 0.14
N LEU A 425 -90.19 18.39 0.41
CA LEU A 425 -90.71 19.55 1.14
C LEU A 425 -91.95 20.15 0.48
N LEU A 426 -91.94 20.28 -0.86
CA LEU A 426 -93.06 20.83 -1.62
C LEU A 426 -94.29 19.92 -1.54
N VAL A 427 -94.12 18.60 -1.61
CA VAL A 427 -95.20 17.61 -1.42
C VAL A 427 -95.77 17.69 -0.01
N VAL A 428 -94.92 17.76 1.01
CA VAL A 428 -95.37 17.89 2.41
C VAL A 428 -96.12 19.21 2.60
N LEU A 429 -95.63 20.33 2.06
CA LEU A 429 -96.26 21.64 2.20
C LEU A 429 -97.62 21.70 1.49
N ILE A 430 -97.71 21.25 0.24
CA ILE A 430 -98.97 21.20 -0.52
C ILE A 430 -99.97 20.24 0.14
N GLY A 431 -99.52 19.03 0.53
CA GLY A 431 -100.37 18.07 1.22
C GLY A 431 -100.88 18.61 2.56
N THR A 432 -100.04 19.36 3.27
CA THR A 432 -100.40 20.03 4.53
C THR A 432 -101.45 21.12 4.33
N VAL A 433 -101.33 21.93 3.27
CA VAL A 433 -102.31 22.98 2.94
C VAL A 433 -103.63 22.38 2.46
N LEU A 434 -103.59 21.35 1.60
CA LEU A 434 -104.79 20.70 1.06
C LEU A 434 -105.57 19.92 2.12
N LEU A 435 -104.88 19.18 3.00
CA LEU A 435 -105.50 18.38 4.06
C LEU A 435 -105.78 19.19 5.34
N GLY A 436 -105.07 20.30 5.55
CA GLY A 436 -105.27 21.22 6.68
C GLY A 436 -106.29 22.32 6.41
N GLY A 437 -106.51 22.71 5.15
CA GLY A 437 -107.47 23.73 4.73
C GLY A 437 -108.93 23.24 4.63
N GLY A 438 -109.19 21.97 4.92
CA GLY A 438 -110.52 21.38 5.00
C GLY A 438 -111.24 21.69 6.32
N THR A 439 -111.37 22.96 6.69
CA THR A 439 -112.32 23.41 7.72
C THR A 439 -113.00 24.70 7.26
N HIS A 440 -114.17 24.55 6.64
CA HIS A 440 -115.32 25.39 6.93
C HIS A 440 -116.42 24.51 7.52
#